data_AF-A0A954M0N6-F1
#
_entry.id   AF-A0A954M0N6-F1
#
_cell.length_a   1.000
_cell.length_b   1.000
_cell.length_c   1.000
_cell.angle_alpha   90.00
_cell.angle_beta   90.00
_cell.angle_gamma   90.00
#
_symmetry.space_group_name_H-M   'P 1'
#
loop_
_entity.id
_entity.type
_entity.pdbx_description
1 polymer ?
#
loop_
_entity_poly.entity_id
_entity_poly.type
_entity_poly.pdbx_seq_one_letter_code
_entity_poly.pdbx_strand_id
1 'polypeptide(L)'
;EFPIDSFPCRKRQPGDTIVLEGYLGMLDYITRPYQIPYRIMIPQAVDGLIVPVAASTSHVAYSSIRMEPTWMALGQAAGVAAHVALRDGVQPRDVSISAVQQQLKADGQVIDLPA
;
A
#
# COMPACT_ATOMS: atom_id res chain seq x y z
N GLU A 1 -1.91 6.66 -9.53
CA GLU A 1 -2.33 6.24 -8.18
C GLU A 1 -3.46 7.13 -7.71
N PHE A 2 -4.47 6.55 -7.05
CA PHE A 2 -5.58 7.29 -6.45
C PHE A 2 -5.16 7.74 -5.06
N PRO A 3 -5.16 9.05 -4.76
CA PRO A 3 -4.49 9.51 -3.56
C PRO A 3 -5.42 9.64 -2.32
N ILE A 4 -6.74 9.70 -2.50
CA ILE A 4 -7.76 9.58 -1.43
C ILE A 4 -9.07 9.07 -2.06
N ASP A 5 -9.82 8.25 -1.31
CA ASP A 5 -11.10 7.67 -1.72
C ASP A 5 -12.25 8.69 -1.69
N SER A 6 -12.13 9.74 -2.48
CA SER A 6 -13.25 10.56 -2.88
C SER A 6 -13.37 10.37 -4.38
N PHE A 7 -14.21 9.43 -4.82
CA PHE A 7 -14.41 9.18 -6.25
C PHE A 7 -15.02 10.42 -6.88
N PRO A 8 -14.30 11.13 -7.76
CA PRO A 8 -14.92 12.16 -8.54
C PRO A 8 -15.72 11.48 -9.65
N CYS A 9 -16.95 11.94 -9.87
CA CYS A 9 -17.83 11.41 -10.92
C CYS A 9 -17.27 11.65 -12.35
N ARG A 10 -16.10 12.30 -12.48
CA ARG A 10 -15.45 12.64 -13.75
C ARG A 10 -13.93 12.67 -13.60
N LYS A 11 -13.20 12.17 -14.60
CA LYS A 11 -11.73 12.32 -14.70
C LYS A 11 -11.36 13.78 -14.96
N ARG A 12 -10.29 14.27 -14.33
CA ARG A 12 -9.71 15.60 -14.59
C ARG A 12 -9.27 15.74 -16.05
N GLN A 13 -9.66 16.83 -16.69
CA GLN A 13 -9.27 17.19 -18.06
C GLN A 13 -8.16 18.25 -18.04
N PRO A 14 -7.30 18.30 -19.08
CA PRO A 14 -6.33 19.38 -19.22
C PRO A 14 -7.02 20.75 -19.24
N GLY A 15 -6.66 21.64 -18.30
CA GLY A 15 -7.24 22.99 -18.20
C GLY A 15 -8.32 23.16 -17.13
N ASP A 16 -8.73 22.10 -16.42
CA ASP A 16 -9.66 22.21 -15.30
C ASP A 16 -9.04 23.06 -14.17
N THR A 17 -9.62 24.24 -13.93
CA THR A 17 -9.25 25.18 -12.84
C THR A 17 -10.19 25.11 -11.64
N ILE A 18 -11.25 24.33 -11.73
CA ILE A 18 -12.30 24.18 -10.73
C ILE A 18 -12.15 22.83 -10.04
N VAL A 19 -12.29 22.81 -8.71
CA VAL A 19 -12.37 21.57 -7.94
C VAL A 19 -13.65 20.85 -8.36
N LEU A 20 -13.51 19.74 -9.09
CA LEU A 20 -14.64 18.91 -9.51
C LEU A 20 -15.35 18.35 -8.27
N GLU A 21 -16.67 18.17 -8.34
CA GLU A 21 -17.42 17.53 -7.26
C GLU A 21 -16.84 16.13 -6.97
N GLY A 22 -16.55 15.86 -5.69
CA GLY A 22 -15.89 14.63 -5.26
C GLY A 22 -14.36 14.64 -5.40
N TYR A 23 -13.74 15.67 -5.98
CA TYR A 23 -12.31 15.91 -5.79
C TYR A 23 -12.11 16.62 -4.43
N LEU A 24 -11.68 15.90 -3.40
CA LEU A 24 -10.87 16.56 -2.37
C LEU A 24 -9.60 17.05 -3.07
N GLY A 25 -9.26 18.34 -2.94
CA GLY A 25 -8.19 18.99 -3.72
C GLY A 25 -6.84 18.30 -3.58
N MET A 26 -6.61 17.29 -4.43
CA MET A 26 -5.34 16.60 -4.59
C MET A 26 -4.44 17.52 -5.40
N LEU A 27 -3.72 18.38 -4.69
CA LEU A 27 -2.77 19.29 -5.31
C LEU A 27 -1.52 18.46 -5.60
N ASP A 28 -1.22 18.21 -6.87
CA ASP A 28 -0.10 17.34 -7.29
C ASP A 28 1.27 17.81 -6.71
N TYR A 29 1.39 19.08 -6.32
CA TYR A 29 2.57 19.63 -5.64
C TYR A 29 2.61 19.40 -4.12
N ILE A 30 1.47 19.03 -3.51
CA ILE A 30 1.32 18.73 -2.07
C ILE A 30 1.20 17.22 -1.85
N THR A 31 0.44 16.52 -2.67
CA THR A 31 0.15 15.10 -2.49
C THR A 31 1.09 14.25 -3.33
N ARG A 32 2.02 13.57 -2.66
CA ARG A 32 2.97 12.65 -3.28
C ARG A 32 2.65 11.21 -2.88
N PRO A 33 2.93 10.22 -3.75
CA PRO A 33 2.92 8.82 -3.36
C PRO A 33 3.82 8.58 -2.15
N TYR A 34 3.45 7.63 -1.32
CA TYR A 34 4.20 7.26 -0.14
C TYR A 34 4.28 5.74 -0.03
N GLN A 35 5.35 5.26 0.61
CA GLN A 35 5.54 3.82 0.80
C GLN A 35 4.82 3.34 2.06
N ILE A 36 4.28 2.12 1.99
CA ILE A 36 3.64 1.46 3.12
C ILE A 36 4.66 0.49 3.75
N PRO A 37 5.07 0.70 5.01
CA PRO A 37 6.04 -0.18 5.66
C PRO A 37 5.47 -1.58 5.90
N TYR A 38 6.17 -2.64 5.50
CA TYR A 38 5.74 -4.04 5.71
C TYR A 38 5.29 -4.33 7.15
N ARG A 39 6.01 -3.77 8.14
CA ARG A 39 5.75 -3.97 9.57
C ARG A 39 4.33 -3.61 10.02
N ILE A 40 3.57 -2.79 9.27
CA ILE A 40 2.20 -2.47 9.67
C ILE A 40 1.28 -3.69 9.62
N MET A 41 1.65 -4.71 8.83
CA MET A 41 0.90 -5.96 8.68
C MET A 41 1.26 -7.00 9.75
N ILE A 42 2.24 -6.72 10.63
CA ILE A 42 2.78 -7.71 11.57
C ILE A 42 2.35 -7.38 13.00
N PRO A 43 1.56 -8.26 13.65
CA PRO A 43 1.18 -8.10 15.06
C PRO A 43 2.41 -8.14 15.99
N GLN A 44 2.39 -7.34 17.05
CA GLN A 44 3.52 -7.30 18.00
C GLN A 44 3.59 -8.57 18.86
N ALA A 45 2.43 -9.06 19.32
CA ALA A 45 2.31 -10.12 20.32
C ALA A 45 1.95 -11.50 19.76
N VAL A 46 1.64 -11.61 18.46
CA VAL A 46 1.19 -12.86 17.84
C VAL A 46 2.16 -13.22 16.71
N ASP A 47 2.73 -14.41 16.81
CA ASP A 47 3.62 -14.98 15.78
C ASP A 47 2.85 -15.72 14.70
N GLY A 48 3.50 -15.92 13.55
CA GLY A 48 2.94 -16.68 12.43
C GLY A 48 1.75 -16.03 11.72
N LEU A 49 1.42 -14.76 12.03
CA LEU A 49 0.26 -14.06 11.51
C LEU A 49 0.66 -12.82 10.69
N ILE A 50 0.04 -12.65 9.53
CA ILE A 50 0.14 -11.45 8.69
C ILE A 50 -1.27 -10.89 8.49
N VAL A 51 -1.45 -9.59 8.73
CA VAL A 51 -2.75 -8.91 8.70
C VAL A 51 -2.72 -7.74 7.72
N PRO A 52 -3.04 -7.95 6.42
CA PRO A 52 -2.94 -6.89 5.41
C PRO A 52 -4.08 -5.87 5.45
N VAL A 53 -5.24 -6.22 6.01
CA VAL A 53 -6.44 -5.36 6.00
C VAL A 53 -6.57 -4.57 7.30
N ALA A 54 -6.65 -5.26 8.45
CA ALA A 54 -6.67 -4.63 9.78
C ALA A 54 -5.24 -4.23 10.24
N ALA A 55 -4.48 -3.64 9.33
CA ALA A 55 -3.09 -3.25 9.53
C ALA A 55 -2.96 -2.03 10.47
N SER A 56 -1.83 -1.96 11.18
CA SER A 56 -1.55 -0.91 12.15
C SER A 56 -1.34 0.45 11.48
N THR A 57 -2.33 1.33 11.58
CA THR A 57 -2.32 2.66 10.96
C THR A 57 -3.11 3.67 11.78
N SER A 58 -2.82 4.96 11.58
CA SER A 58 -3.67 6.04 12.09
C SER A 58 -4.96 6.12 11.27
N HIS A 59 -5.98 6.78 11.81
CA HIS A 59 -7.24 7.00 11.10
C HIS A 59 -7.05 7.72 9.75
N VAL A 60 -6.15 8.70 9.72
CA VAL A 60 -5.81 9.46 8.51
C VAL A 60 -5.11 8.58 7.48
N ALA A 61 -4.11 7.78 7.89
CA ALA A 61 -3.42 6.87 6.98
C ALA A 61 -4.39 5.80 6.44
N TYR A 62 -5.27 5.26 7.29
CA TYR A 62 -6.24 4.24 6.89
C TYR A 62 -7.18 4.72 5.78
N SER A 63 -7.47 6.03 5.72
CA SER A 63 -8.30 6.64 4.67
C SER A 63 -7.70 6.50 3.26
N SER A 64 -6.38 6.28 3.16
CA SER A 64 -5.69 6.07 1.89
C SER A 64 -5.29 4.60 1.65
N ILE A 65 -4.96 3.83 2.69
CA ILE A 65 -4.61 2.40 2.49
C ILE A 65 -5.82 1.52 2.17
N ARG A 66 -7.03 1.97 2.55
CA ARG A 66 -8.28 1.21 2.38
C ARG A 66 -8.82 1.19 0.94
N MET A 67 -8.10 1.83 0.02
CA MET A 67 -8.38 1.75 -1.41
C MET A 67 -8.23 0.28 -1.87
N GLU A 68 -9.16 -0.23 -2.65
CA GLU A 68 -9.11 -1.57 -3.23
C GLU A 68 -7.77 -1.89 -3.92
N PRO A 69 -7.20 -1.02 -4.78
CA PRO A 69 -5.89 -1.30 -5.39
C PRO A 69 -4.77 -1.46 -4.36
N THR A 70 -4.82 -0.69 -3.26
CA THR A 70 -3.82 -0.76 -2.19
C THR A 70 -4.00 -2.03 -1.35
N TRP A 71 -5.24 -2.43 -1.05
CA TRP A 71 -5.51 -3.71 -0.40
C TRP A 71 -5.08 -4.91 -1.24
N MET A 72 -5.30 -4.88 -2.55
CA MET A 72 -4.80 -5.93 -3.46
C MET A 72 -3.26 -6.01 -3.40
N ALA A 73 -2.58 -4.87 -3.45
CA ALA A 73 -1.13 -4.79 -3.36
C ALA A 73 -0.59 -5.30 -2.00
N LEU A 74 -1.26 -4.98 -0.90
CA LEU A 74 -0.92 -5.48 0.45
C LEU A 74 -1.19 -6.98 0.57
N GLY A 75 -2.27 -7.48 -0.03
CA GLY A 75 -2.58 -8.91 -0.09
C GLY A 75 -1.50 -9.71 -0.81
N GLN A 76 -1.03 -9.21 -1.98
CA GLN A 76 0.10 -9.81 -2.69
C GLN A 76 1.37 -9.78 -1.84
N ALA A 77 1.71 -8.64 -1.25
CA ALA A 77 2.88 -8.50 -0.38
C ALA A 77 2.83 -9.45 0.82
N ALA A 78 1.67 -9.65 1.43
CA ALA A 78 1.47 -10.61 2.51
C ALA A 78 1.70 -12.05 2.06
N GLY A 79 1.16 -12.44 0.89
CA GLY A 79 1.36 -13.78 0.32
C GLY A 79 2.83 -14.08 -0.01
N VAL A 80 3.51 -13.13 -0.65
CA VAL A 80 4.95 -13.24 -0.94
C VAL A 80 5.77 -13.33 0.34
N ALA A 81 5.46 -12.51 1.34
CA ALA A 81 6.16 -12.57 2.62
C ALA A 81 5.93 -13.89 3.35
N ALA A 82 4.71 -14.45 3.30
CA ALA A 82 4.44 -15.79 3.83
C ALA A 82 5.25 -16.87 3.11
N HIS A 83 5.37 -16.79 1.77
CA HIS A 83 6.21 -17.70 1.00
C HIS A 83 7.68 -17.60 1.40
N VAL A 84 8.24 -16.39 1.52
CA VAL A 84 9.63 -16.17 1.95
C VAL A 84 9.85 -16.69 3.37
N ALA A 85 8.92 -16.44 4.30
CA ALA A 85 8.99 -16.93 5.68
C ALA A 85 9.08 -18.45 5.73
N LEU A 86 8.21 -19.14 4.99
CA LEU A 86 8.19 -20.61 4.92
C LEU A 86 9.46 -21.16 4.26
N ARG A 87 9.94 -20.53 3.18
CA ARG A 87 11.15 -20.95 2.46
C ARG A 87 12.39 -20.85 3.36
N ASP A 88 12.51 -19.78 4.12
CA ASP A 88 13.70 -19.49 4.93
C ASP A 88 13.59 -20.05 6.37
N GLY A 89 12.43 -20.61 6.75
CA GLY A 89 12.20 -21.16 8.07
C GLY A 89 12.18 -20.10 9.18
N VAL A 90 11.76 -18.89 8.85
CA VAL A 90 11.74 -17.73 9.76
C VAL A 90 10.30 -17.28 10.03
N GLN A 91 10.11 -16.50 11.09
CA GLN A 91 8.80 -15.90 11.37
C GLN A 91 8.49 -14.76 10.39
N PRO A 92 7.20 -14.45 10.13
CA PRO A 92 6.82 -13.28 9.34
C PRO A 92 7.37 -11.93 9.88
N ARG A 93 7.76 -11.85 11.15
CA ARG A 93 8.42 -10.64 11.69
C ARG A 93 9.89 -10.52 11.29
N ASP A 94 10.52 -11.63 10.91
CA ASP A 94 11.96 -11.76 10.67
C ASP A 94 12.31 -11.95 9.18
N VAL A 95 11.32 -11.90 8.28
CA VAL A 95 11.57 -12.04 6.84
C VAL A 95 12.42 -10.90 6.29
N SER A 96 13.33 -11.27 5.37
CA SER A 96 14.12 -10.31 4.62
C SER A 96 13.23 -9.46 3.71
N ILE A 97 13.08 -8.19 4.06
CA ILE A 97 12.30 -7.23 3.27
C ILE A 97 12.88 -7.09 1.86
N SER A 98 14.21 -7.16 1.71
CA SER A 98 14.83 -7.13 0.38
C SER A 98 14.40 -8.31 -0.49
N ALA A 99 14.29 -9.51 0.08
CA ALA A 99 13.85 -10.70 -0.66
C ALA A 99 12.38 -10.58 -1.08
N VAL A 100 11.52 -10.07 -0.18
CA VAL A 100 10.12 -9.79 -0.48
C VAL A 100 10.01 -8.75 -1.60
N GLN A 101 10.71 -7.63 -1.49
CA GLN A 101 10.70 -6.57 -2.50
C GLN A 101 11.20 -7.06 -3.87
N GLN A 102 12.25 -7.88 -3.89
CA GLN A 102 12.76 -8.48 -5.14
C GLN A 102 11.70 -9.35 -5.81
N GLN A 103 11.01 -10.20 -5.05
CA GLN A 103 9.95 -11.05 -5.60
C GLN A 103 8.77 -10.21 -6.11
N LEU A 104 8.31 -9.22 -5.34
CA LEU A 104 7.21 -8.33 -5.77
C LEU A 104 7.56 -7.59 -7.07
N LYS A 105 8.81 -7.11 -7.21
CA LYS A 105 9.28 -6.48 -8.45
C LYS A 105 9.33 -7.48 -9.62
N ALA A 106 9.77 -8.72 -9.37
CA ALA A 106 9.76 -9.77 -10.38
C ALA A 106 8.35 -10.10 -10.86
N ASP A 107 7.37 -10.03 -9.96
CA ASP A 107 5.93 -10.20 -10.27
C ASP A 107 5.29 -8.95 -10.92
N GLY A 108 6.07 -7.90 -11.17
CA GLY A 108 5.62 -6.66 -11.82
C GLY A 108 4.91 -5.67 -10.90
N GLN A 109 4.94 -5.87 -9.59
CA GLN A 109 4.35 -4.92 -8.65
C GLN A 109 5.21 -3.65 -8.53
N VAL A 110 4.57 -2.49 -8.61
CA VAL A 110 5.22 -1.18 -8.45
C VAL A 110 5.33 -0.86 -6.96
N ILE A 111 6.56 -0.76 -6.44
CA ILE A 111 6.85 -0.46 -5.03
C ILE A 111 7.88 0.67 -4.84
N ASP A 112 8.50 1.10 -5.94
CA ASP A 112 9.43 2.22 -5.96
C ASP A 112 8.65 3.51 -6.23
N LEU A 113 9.04 4.59 -5.56
CA LEU A 113 8.46 5.90 -5.82
C LEU A 113 8.93 6.42 -7.19
N PRO A 114 8.08 7.17 -7.91
CA PRO A 114 8.51 7.85 -9.13
C PRO A 114 9.67 8.82 -8.81
N ALA A 115 10.63 8.90 -9.74
CA ALA A 115 11.79 9.80 -9.65
C ALA A 115 11.39 11.28 -9.71
#